data_AF-A0A838DD04-F1
#
_entry.id   AF-A0A838DD04-F1
#
_cell.length_a   1.000
_cell.length_b   1.000
_cell.length_c   1.000
_cell.angle_alpha   90.00
_cell.angle_beta   90.00
_cell.angle_gamma   90.00
#
_symmetry.space_group_name_H-M   'P 1'
#
loop_
_entity.id
_entity.type
_entity.pdbx_description
1 polymer ?
#
loop_
_entity_poly.entity_id
_entity_poly.type
_entity_poly.pdbx_seq_one_letter_code
_entity_poly.pdbx_strand_id
1 'polypeptide(L)'
;MNRIKLHVHKGDQVEVISGNHKGSTGKVLEVLARKERVLIEGVRMIKRHLRKSQDNPQGKIAEREGPIHISNVKVVERSEKAAKDKDTKGKAATKPKAEKKKAAPKRKNAKEES
;
A
#
# COMPACT_ATOMS: atom_id res chain seq x y z
N MET A 1 2.51 -22.26 -20.88
CA MET A 1 2.16 -21.83 -19.50
C MET A 1 1.57 -20.44 -19.57
N ASN A 2 0.37 -20.23 -19.01
CA ASN A 2 -0.30 -18.92 -19.05
C ASN A 2 0.37 -17.97 -18.03
N ARG A 3 0.98 -16.87 -18.51
CA ARG A 3 1.59 -15.85 -17.64
C ARG A 3 0.51 -14.87 -17.18
N ILE A 4 0.21 -14.85 -15.89
CA ILE A 4 -0.71 -13.88 -15.29
C ILE A 4 -0.06 -12.49 -15.41
N LYS A 5 -0.71 -11.57 -16.15
CA LYS A 5 -0.26 -10.19 -16.31
C LYS A 5 -0.67 -9.39 -15.07
N LEU A 6 0.31 -8.91 -14.31
CA LEU A 6 0.11 -8.06 -13.13
C LEU A 6 0.73 -6.69 -13.37
N HIS A 7 0.12 -5.65 -12.81
CA HIS A 7 0.65 -4.28 -12.92
C HIS A 7 1.68 -3.94 -11.84
N VAL A 8 1.83 -4.77 -10.79
CA VAL A 8 2.78 -4.60 -9.66
C VAL A 8 3.86 -5.68 -9.72
N HIS A 9 5.10 -5.31 -9.41
CA HIS A 9 6.22 -6.23 -9.21
C HIS A 9 6.79 -6.14 -7.78
N LYS A 10 7.54 -7.16 -7.39
CA LYS A 10 8.26 -7.16 -6.11
C LYS A 10 9.28 -6.02 -6.10
N GLY A 11 9.24 -5.21 -5.04
CA GLY A 11 10.13 -4.07 -4.85
C GLY A 11 9.59 -2.74 -5.37
N ASP A 12 8.42 -2.70 -6.00
CA ASP A 12 7.76 -1.45 -6.36
C ASP A 12 7.25 -0.71 -5.12
N GLN A 13 7.27 0.63 -5.18
CA GLN A 13 6.68 1.49 -4.16
C GLN A 13 5.22 1.74 -4.54
N VAL A 14 4.31 1.41 -3.64
CA VAL A 14 2.87 1.45 -3.91
C VAL A 14 2.09 2.18 -2.83
N GLU A 15 0.94 2.72 -3.21
CA GLU A 15 -0.04 3.35 -2.33
C GLU A 15 -1.37 2.60 -2.39
N VAL A 16 -2.05 2.45 -1.26
CA VAL A 16 -3.38 1.85 -1.19
C VAL A 16 -4.44 2.89 -1.55
N ILE A 17 -5.22 2.61 -2.59
CA ILE A 17 -6.27 3.48 -3.12
C ILE A 17 -7.56 3.36 -2.29
N SER A 18 -7.87 2.15 -1.84
CA SER A 18 -9.17 1.81 -1.26
C SER A 18 -9.07 0.74 -0.16
N GLY A 19 -10.07 0.72 0.72
CA GLY A 19 -10.14 -0.16 1.89
C GLY A 19 -9.67 0.50 3.19
N ASN A 20 -9.51 -0.31 4.24
CA ASN A 20 -9.24 0.17 5.61
C ASN A 20 -7.89 0.88 5.76
N HIS A 21 -6.94 0.64 4.85
CA HIS A 21 -5.59 1.19 4.88
C HIS A 21 -5.37 2.21 3.75
N LYS A 22 -6.42 2.92 3.32
CA LYS A 22 -6.33 3.92 2.25
C LYS A 22 -5.32 5.02 2.60
N GLY A 23 -4.48 5.38 1.62
CA GLY A 23 -3.44 6.41 1.75
C GLY A 23 -2.15 5.91 2.40
N SER A 24 -2.09 4.66 2.85
CA SER A 24 -0.83 4.06 3.29
C SER A 24 0.05 3.75 2.07
N THR A 25 1.32 4.14 2.17
CA THR A 25 2.36 3.83 1.20
C THR A 25 3.32 2.79 1.76
N GLY A 26 3.91 1.99 0.88
CA GLY A 26 4.89 0.99 1.29
C GLY A 26 5.51 0.25 0.12
N LYS A 27 6.53 -0.55 0.42
CA LYS A 27 7.22 -1.37 -0.57
C LYS A 27 6.57 -2.74 -0.68
N VAL A 28 6.52 -3.27 -1.89
CA VAL A 28 5.98 -4.61 -2.15
C VAL A 28 7.02 -5.67 -1.78
N LEU A 29 6.74 -6.46 -0.75
CA LEU A 29 7.59 -7.56 -0.27
C LEU A 29 7.45 -8.80 -1.16
N GLU A 30 6.21 -9.15 -1.49
CA GLU A 30 5.89 -10.34 -2.27
C GLU A 30 4.60 -10.15 -3.07
N VAL A 31 4.57 -10.76 -4.27
CA VAL A 31 3.40 -10.79 -5.15
C VAL A 31 2.90 -12.22 -5.27
N LEU A 32 1.73 -12.48 -4.72
CA LEU A 32 1.03 -13.76 -4.80
C LEU A 32 0.21 -13.82 -6.08
N ALA A 33 0.86 -14.03 -7.22
CA ALA A 33 0.25 -13.93 -8.54
C ALA A 33 -0.99 -14.84 -8.72
N ARG A 34 -0.96 -16.06 -8.17
CA ARG A 34 -2.11 -17.00 -8.23
C ARG A 34 -3.35 -16.52 -7.50
N LYS A 35 -3.19 -15.64 -6.50
CA LYS A 35 -4.27 -15.15 -5.64
C LYS A 35 -4.57 -13.66 -5.88
N GLU A 36 -3.93 -13.06 -6.88
CA GLU A 36 -4.04 -11.64 -7.23
C GLU A 36 -3.85 -10.71 -6.01
N ARG A 37 -2.88 -11.06 -5.16
CA ARG A 37 -2.61 -10.37 -3.89
C ARG A 37 -1.15 -9.96 -3.76
N VAL A 38 -0.92 -8.91 -3.00
CA VAL A 38 0.41 -8.34 -2.71
C VAL A 38 0.59 -8.14 -1.22
N LEU A 39 1.79 -8.43 -0.72
CA LEU A 39 2.22 -8.06 0.62
C LEU A 39 2.97 -6.75 0.56
N ILE A 40 2.49 -5.76 1.33
CA ILE A 40 3.06 -4.42 1.38
C ILE A 40 3.60 -4.23 2.80
N GLU A 41 4.83 -3.74 2.91
CA GLU A 41 5.49 -3.46 4.18
C GLU A 41 4.70 -2.46 5.01
N GLY A 42 4.47 -2.77 6.29
CA GLY A 42 3.79 -1.88 7.24
C GLY A 42 2.29 -1.69 7.01
N VAL A 43 1.69 -2.35 6.01
CA VAL A 43 0.27 -2.24 5.70
C VAL A 43 -0.47 -3.53 6.06
N ARG A 44 -1.67 -3.39 6.62
CA ARG A 44 -2.53 -4.51 7.03
C ARG A 44 -1.84 -5.43 8.05
N MET A 45 -1.38 -4.87 9.17
CA MET A 45 -0.77 -5.65 10.23
C MET A 45 -1.79 -6.58 10.91
N ILE A 46 -1.49 -7.88 10.93
CA ILE A 46 -2.32 -8.93 11.52
C ILE A 46 -1.59 -9.49 12.74
N LYS A 47 -2.24 -9.39 13.90
CA LYS A 47 -1.77 -10.04 15.13
C LYS A 47 -2.18 -11.51 15.11
N ARG A 48 -1.20 -12.42 15.16
CA ARG A 48 -1.43 -13.86 15.31
C ARG A 48 -0.83 -14.36 16.61
N HIS A 49 -1.67 -15.02 17.41
CA HIS A 49 -1.24 -15.75 18.59
C HIS A 49 -0.61 -17.07 18.14
N LEU A 50 0.70 -17.19 18.33
CA LEU A 50 1.41 -18.44 18.07
C LEU A 50 1.37 -19.31 19.33
N ARG A 51 0.99 -20.58 19.14
CA ARG A 51 1.10 -21.59 20.19
C ARG A 51 2.57 -21.76 20.58
N LYS A 52 2.79 -22.19 21.82
CA LYS A 52 4.12 -22.53 22.33
C LYS A 52 4.76 -23.56 21.41
N SER A 53 6.00 -23.31 21.01
CA SER A 53 6.81 -24.20 20.16
C SER A 53 8.22 -24.25 20.71
N GLN A 54 9.06 -25.17 20.23
CA GLN A 54 10.46 -25.27 20.64
C GLN A 54 11.21 -23.94 20.48
N ASP A 55 10.95 -23.22 19.37
CA ASP A 55 11.55 -21.90 19.11
C ASP A 55 10.95 -20.76 19.97
N ASN A 56 9.76 -20.96 20.53
CA ASN A 56 9.03 -19.95 21.28
C ASN A 56 8.33 -20.59 22.51
N PRO A 57 9.07 -20.94 23.57
CA PRO A 57 8.55 -21.71 24.72
C PRO A 57 7.47 -20.95 25.52
N GLN A 58 7.49 -19.63 25.52
CA GLN A 58 6.46 -18.80 26.18
C GLN A 58 5.24 -18.54 25.30
N GLY A 59 5.28 -18.87 24.01
CA GLY A 59 4.33 -18.37 23.02
C GLY A 59 4.59 -16.91 22.68
N LYS A 60 4.13 -16.44 21.52
CA LYS A 60 4.35 -15.05 21.08
C LYS A 60 3.15 -14.52 20.30
N ILE A 61 2.84 -13.25 20.50
CA ILE A 61 1.97 -12.50 19.60
C ILE A 61 2.84 -12.02 18.45
N ALA A 62 2.75 -12.69 17.31
CA ALA A 62 3.45 -12.30 16.10
C ALA A 62 2.63 -11.29 15.33
N GLU A 63 3.24 -10.17 14.96
CA GLU A 63 2.68 -9.21 14.01
C GLU A 63 3.22 -9.56 12.62
N ARG A 64 2.33 -9.71 11.65
CA ARG A 64 2.68 -9.98 10.25
C ARG A 64 1.84 -9.15 9.31
N GLU A 65 2.43 -8.75 8.20
CA GLU A 65 1.74 -8.04 7.14
C GLU A 65 0.70 -8.94 6.47
N GLY A 66 -0.42 -8.32 6.13
CA GLY A 66 -1.55 -8.97 5.49
C GLY A 66 -1.53 -8.73 3.98
N PRO A 67 -1.98 -9.70 3.18
CA PRO A 67 -2.04 -9.54 1.73
C PRO A 67 -3.18 -8.59 1.32
N ILE A 68 -2.93 -7.66 0.41
CA ILE A 68 -3.92 -6.73 -0.17
C ILE A 68 -4.19 -7.12 -1.62
N HIS A 69 -5.43 -6.89 -2.10
CA HIS A 69 -5.79 -7.18 -3.49
C HIS A 69 -5.14 -6.18 -4.44
N ILE A 70 -4.68 -6.66 -5.60
CA ILE A 70 -3.92 -5.85 -6.58
C ILE A 70 -4.75 -4.65 -7.09
N SER A 71 -6.08 -4.77 -7.20
CA SER A 71 -6.96 -3.66 -7.61
C SER A 71 -6.96 -2.46 -6.65
N ASN A 72 -6.61 -2.66 -5.38
CA ASN A 72 -6.70 -1.63 -4.35
C ASN A 72 -5.38 -0.88 -4.17
N VAL A 73 -4.43 -1.08 -5.08
CA VAL A 73 -3.06 -0.63 -4.97
C VAL A 73 -2.67 0.11 -6.25
N LYS A 74 -1.92 1.20 -6.09
CA LYS A 74 -1.39 2.02 -7.18
C LYS A 74 0.13 2.08 -7.07
N VAL A 75 0.83 1.90 -8.18
CA VAL A 75 2.28 2.14 -8.23
C VAL A 75 2.56 3.65 -8.16
N VAL A 76 3.35 4.06 -7.17
CA VAL A 76 3.82 5.45 -7.00
C VAL A 76 5.17 5.61 -7.69
N GLU A 77 6.10 4.71 -7.39
CA GLU A 77 7.41 4.64 -8.04
C GLU A 77 7.66 3.22 -8.53
N ARG A 78 8.03 3.12 -9.80
CA ARG A 78 8.35 1.83 -10.41
C ARG A 78 9.83 1.58 -10.29
N SER A 79 10.21 0.42 -9.78
CA SER A 79 11.61 0.03 -9.78
C SER A 79 12.10 -0.13 -11.23
N GLU A 80 13.29 0.42 -11.54
CA GLU A 80 13.81 0.55 -12.92
C GLU A 80 13.92 -0.79 -13.67
N LYS A 81 13.88 -1.92 -12.96
CA LYS A 81 13.98 -3.27 -13.51
C LYS A 81 12.74 -3.74 -14.30
N ALA A 82 11.59 -3.04 -14.21
CA ALA A 82 10.31 -3.50 -14.76
C ALA A 82 9.82 -2.73 -16.01
N ALA A 83 10.67 -1.93 -16.67
CA ALA A 83 10.28 -1.06 -17.78
C ALA A 83 10.21 -1.73 -19.17
N LYS A 84 10.53 -3.03 -19.31
CA LYS A 84 10.69 -3.70 -20.62
C LYS A 84 9.45 -4.37 -21.22
N ASP A 85 8.33 -4.50 -20.50
CA ASP A 85 7.10 -5.14 -21.02
C ASP A 85 5.99 -4.09 -21.24
N LYS A 86 6.10 -3.24 -22.28
CA LYS A 86 5.02 -2.33 -22.69
C LYS A 86 4.27 -2.88 -23.92
N ASP A 87 3.22 -3.66 -23.67
CA ASP A 87 2.16 -3.87 -24.66
C ASP A 87 1.26 -2.62 -24.70
N THR A 88 1.31 -1.92 -25.81
CA THR A 88 0.47 -0.76 -26.15
C THR A 88 -0.96 -1.20 -26.51
N LYS A 89 -1.97 -0.79 -25.73
CA LYS A 89 -3.29 -0.46 -26.29
C LYS A 89 -4.08 0.44 -25.33
N GLY A 90 -4.43 1.62 -25.83
CA GLY A 90 -4.86 2.75 -25.02
C GLY A 90 -6.32 2.75 -24.56
N LYS A 91 -6.59 3.71 -23.68
CA LYS A 91 -7.78 4.57 -23.79
C LYS A 91 -7.41 5.97 -23.32
N ALA A 92 -7.59 6.91 -24.23
CA ALA A 92 -7.46 8.34 -24.05
C ALA A 92 -8.67 8.92 -23.28
N ALA A 93 -8.45 10.12 -22.72
CA ALA A 93 -9.42 11.09 -22.18
C ALA A 93 -10.15 10.67 -20.90
N THR A 94 -10.25 11.46 -19.83
CA THR A 94 -10.51 12.92 -19.71
C THR A 94 -9.91 13.42 -18.38
N LYS A 95 -8.93 14.33 -18.38
CA LYS A 95 -9.00 15.80 -18.10
C LYS A 95 -9.33 16.23 -16.65
N PRO A 96 -8.82 17.41 -16.22
CA PRO A 96 -8.33 17.69 -14.87
C PRO A 96 -9.37 18.39 -13.97
N LYS A 97 -9.14 18.39 -12.65
CA LYS A 97 -9.66 19.46 -11.78
C LYS A 97 -8.53 20.00 -10.92
N ALA A 98 -7.98 21.11 -11.38
CA ALA A 98 -7.31 22.09 -10.56
C ALA A 98 -8.34 22.98 -9.83
N GLU A 99 -7.84 23.67 -8.81
CA GLU A 99 -8.35 24.88 -8.14
C GLU A 99 -9.20 24.78 -6.86
N LYS A 100 -8.48 24.91 -5.74
CA LYS A 100 -8.43 26.09 -4.84
C LYS A 100 -9.75 26.78 -4.47
N LYS A 101 -9.96 26.92 -3.15
CA LYS A 101 -10.43 28.09 -2.35
C LYS A 101 -10.81 27.55 -0.96
N LYS A 102 -10.46 28.09 0.22
CA LYS A 102 -9.98 29.41 0.68
C LYS A 102 -9.36 29.26 2.09
N ALA A 103 -8.43 30.16 2.44
CA ALA A 103 -8.06 30.55 3.81
C ALA A 103 -9.30 30.99 4.63
N ALA A 104 -9.36 31.14 5.97
CA ALA A 104 -8.44 31.48 7.07
C ALA A 104 -9.23 31.22 8.40
N PRO A 105 -8.86 31.69 9.62
CA PRO A 105 -7.62 32.29 10.13
C PRO A 105 -7.11 31.65 11.45
N LYS A 106 -5.92 32.12 11.87
CA LYS A 106 -5.28 31.92 13.17
C LYS A 106 -6.23 32.25 14.34
N ARG A 107 -6.24 31.40 15.38
CA ARG A 107 -6.59 31.82 16.74
C ARG A 107 -5.40 31.53 17.67
N LYS A 108 -4.74 32.63 18.07
CA LYS A 108 -3.89 32.72 19.25
C LYS A 108 -4.78 32.47 20.47
N ASN A 109 -4.36 31.62 21.42
CA ASN A 109 -4.77 31.77 22.81
C ASN A 109 -3.50 31.98 23.63
N ALA A 110 -3.26 33.25 23.93
CA ALA A 110 -2.47 33.71 25.07
C ALA A 110 -3.46 34.43 25.99
N LYS A 111 -3.56 33.94 27.23
CA LYS A 111 -4.13 34.56 28.44
C LYS A 111 -3.70 33.59 29.54
N GLU A 112 -2.61 33.78 30.27
CA GLU A 112 -2.31 34.83 31.25
C GLU A 112 -3.45 35.07 32.25
N GLU A 113 -3.07 34.92 33.52
CA GLU A 113 -3.75 35.30 34.78
C GLU A 113 -4.88 34.41 35.31
N SER A 114 -4.52 33.50 36.22
CA SER A 114 -4.79 33.67 37.65
C SER A 114 -3.63 33.11 38.47
#